data_AF-A0AAW5QZT1-F1
#
_entry.id   AF-A0AAW5QZT1-F1
#
_cell.length_a   1.000
_cell.length_b   1.000
_cell.length_c   1.000
_cell.angle_alpha   90.00
_cell.angle_beta   90.00
_cell.angle_gamma   90.00
#
_symmetry.space_group_name_H-M   'P 1'
#
loop_
_entity.id
_entity.type
_entity.pdbx_description
1 polymer ?
#
loop_
_entity_poly.entity_id
_entity_poly.type
_entity_poly.pdbx_seq_one_letter_code
_entity_poly.pdbx_strand_id
1 'polypeptide(L)'
;MARKRDTSGKSETGSKREASGKREMTGKQAAAEQAGFDRRWHLAETPAEVDMTELEFAVMRTFESFGRWQSECLAGCIDFAASGPENALLHVIRMNDRPKSVKELARLMNRDDIPNIQYSLRKLIAAGLVERSGTARTGVSYSVTPLGHEVTETFAEIRRALLIAAIESVPGFADRLADATRTLNLLTGIYEEVSRVAATHRRPRDGWAT
;
A
#
# COMPACT_ATOMS: atom_id res chain seq x y z
N MET A 1 4.55 -81.87 -11.90
CA MET A 1 3.24 -81.26 -12.26
C MET A 1 3.25 -79.81 -11.78
N ALA A 2 2.86 -78.75 -12.49
CA ALA A 2 2.53 -78.49 -13.88
C ALA A 2 2.59 -76.94 -14.06
N ARG A 3 2.92 -76.48 -15.27
CA ARG A 3 3.04 -75.08 -15.74
C ARG A 3 1.67 -74.36 -15.91
N LYS A 4 1.66 -73.02 -15.78
CA LYS A 4 1.31 -71.97 -16.80
C LYS A 4 0.98 -70.62 -16.09
N ARG A 5 1.68 -69.50 -16.41
CA ARG A 5 1.38 -68.39 -17.37
C ARG A 5 0.24 -67.46 -16.88
N ASP A 6 0.20 -66.14 -17.02
CA ASP A 6 1.00 -65.10 -17.69
C ASP A 6 0.49 -63.69 -17.26
N THR A 7 1.25 -62.63 -17.56
CA THR A 7 0.88 -61.22 -17.80
C THR A 7 0.17 -60.35 -16.72
N SER A 8 0.80 -59.24 -16.32
CA SER A 8 0.48 -57.89 -16.86
C SER A 8 1.19 -56.79 -16.04
N GLY A 9 2.20 -56.16 -16.66
CA GLY A 9 2.66 -54.85 -16.22
C GLY A 9 1.75 -53.74 -16.76
N LYS A 10 1.25 -52.88 -15.88
CA LYS A 10 0.56 -51.61 -16.19
C LYS A 10 0.85 -50.66 -15.01
N SER A 11 1.74 -49.69 -15.19
CA SER A 11 1.46 -48.32 -15.65
C SER A 11 1.27 -47.32 -14.48
N GLU A 12 2.33 -47.05 -13.71
CA GLU A 12 2.36 -45.93 -12.74
C GLU A 12 3.05 -44.66 -13.26
N THR A 13 3.58 -44.69 -14.49
CA THR A 13 4.29 -43.57 -15.12
C THR A 13 3.40 -42.56 -15.86
N GLY A 14 2.08 -42.78 -15.93
CA GLY A 14 1.13 -41.91 -16.64
C GLY A 14 0.65 -40.69 -15.85
N SER A 15 0.41 -40.83 -14.54
CA SER A 15 -0.31 -39.82 -13.75
C SER A 15 0.50 -38.55 -13.45
N LYS A 16 1.81 -38.67 -13.22
CA LYS A 16 2.69 -37.50 -12.98
C LYS A 16 2.94 -36.67 -14.25
N ARG A 17 2.94 -37.30 -15.44
CA ARG A 17 3.12 -36.59 -16.71
C ARG A 17 1.87 -35.80 -17.12
N GLU A 18 0.67 -36.34 -16.88
CA GLU A 18 -0.58 -35.63 -17.14
C GLU A 18 -0.80 -34.41 -16.22
N ALA A 19 -0.48 -34.52 -14.92
CA ALA A 19 -0.59 -33.40 -13.99
C ALA A 19 0.42 -32.28 -14.27
N SER A 20 1.63 -32.63 -14.72
CA SER A 20 2.64 -31.66 -15.17
C SER A 20 2.20 -30.95 -16.45
N GLY A 21 1.70 -31.71 -17.43
CA GLY A 21 1.20 -31.15 -18.70
C GLY A 21 -0.02 -30.25 -18.52
N LYS A 22 -0.92 -30.55 -17.57
CA LYS A 22 -2.08 -29.69 -17.26
C LYS A 22 -1.67 -28.34 -16.66
N ARG A 23 -0.67 -28.31 -15.77
CA ARG A 23 -0.12 -27.08 -15.17
C ARG A 23 0.65 -26.23 -16.20
N GLU A 24 1.41 -26.88 -17.08
CA GLU A 24 2.16 -26.23 -18.16
C GLU A 24 1.21 -25.66 -19.23
N MET A 25 0.11 -26.36 -19.53
CA MET A 25 -0.96 -25.88 -20.43
C MET A 25 -1.71 -24.67 -19.86
N THR A 26 -2.03 -24.65 -18.55
CA THR A 26 -2.65 -23.48 -17.92
C THR A 26 -1.72 -22.26 -17.87
N GLY A 27 -0.41 -22.47 -17.68
CA GLY A 27 0.58 -21.39 -17.72
C GLY A 27 0.76 -20.81 -19.12
N LYS A 28 0.78 -21.66 -20.16
CA LYS A 28 0.83 -21.21 -21.56
C LYS A 28 -0.46 -20.55 -22.03
N GLN A 29 -1.63 -21.00 -21.57
CA GLN A 29 -2.91 -20.34 -21.88
C GLN A 29 -3.02 -18.97 -21.21
N ALA A 30 -2.62 -18.83 -19.95
CA ALA A 30 -2.57 -17.52 -19.28
C ALA A 30 -1.55 -16.57 -19.96
N ALA A 31 -0.39 -17.07 -20.37
CA ALA A 31 0.59 -16.28 -21.13
C ALA A 31 0.12 -15.92 -22.55
N ALA A 32 -0.63 -16.81 -23.22
CA ALA A 32 -1.21 -16.56 -24.54
C ALA A 32 -2.41 -15.60 -24.49
N GLU A 33 -3.20 -15.62 -23.41
CA GLU A 33 -4.30 -14.69 -23.17
C GLU A 33 -3.79 -13.28 -22.81
N GLN A 34 -2.62 -13.20 -22.15
CA GLN A 34 -1.90 -11.94 -21.93
C GLN A 34 -1.32 -11.32 -23.21
N ALA A 35 -1.09 -12.11 -24.25
CA ALA A 35 -0.57 -11.62 -25.54
C ALA A 35 -1.62 -10.89 -26.40
N GLY A 36 -2.90 -10.90 -25.99
CA GLY A 36 -4.01 -10.32 -26.75
C GLY A 36 -4.40 -8.88 -26.39
N PHE A 37 -3.83 -8.29 -25.33
CA PHE A 37 -4.10 -6.91 -24.94
C PHE A 37 -2.88 -6.03 -25.20
N ASP A 38 -3.05 -4.97 -25.98
CA ASP A 38 -2.04 -3.93 -26.09
C ASP A 38 -1.93 -3.19 -24.76
N ARG A 39 -0.85 -3.46 -24.02
CA ARG A 39 -0.54 -2.82 -22.74
C ARG A 39 0.33 -1.57 -22.92
N ARG A 40 0.57 -1.13 -24.16
CA ARG A 40 1.36 0.07 -24.43
C ARG A 40 0.54 1.30 -24.06
N TRP A 41 0.79 1.80 -22.86
CA TRP A 41 0.47 3.16 -22.48
C TRP A 41 1.39 4.12 -23.24
N HIS A 42 0.98 5.36 -23.50
CA HIS A 42 1.86 6.43 -24.01
C HIS A 42 3.14 6.70 -23.19
N LEU A 43 3.30 6.08 -22.02
CA LEU A 43 4.46 6.16 -21.13
C LEU A 43 5.38 4.94 -21.27
N ALA A 44 5.03 3.96 -22.11
CA ALA A 44 5.70 2.69 -22.21
C ALA A 44 5.98 2.25 -23.65
N GLU A 45 7.26 2.38 -24.05
CA GLU A 45 7.80 1.92 -25.33
C GLU A 45 8.53 0.57 -25.18
N THR A 46 9.11 0.30 -24.01
CA THR A 46 9.83 -0.96 -23.72
C THR A 46 9.05 -1.90 -22.78
N PRO A 47 9.31 -3.22 -22.77
CA PRO A 47 8.66 -4.13 -21.82
C PRO A 47 8.85 -3.75 -20.35
N ALA A 48 10.03 -3.24 -19.98
CA ALA A 48 10.29 -2.78 -18.61
C ALA A 48 9.46 -1.53 -18.26
N GLU A 49 9.26 -0.63 -19.22
CA GLU A 49 8.39 0.54 -19.02
C GLU A 49 6.91 0.15 -18.90
N VAL A 50 6.47 -0.91 -19.61
CA VAL A 50 5.11 -1.45 -19.44
C VAL A 50 4.93 -1.94 -18.00
N ASP A 51 5.86 -2.75 -17.49
CA ASP A 51 5.78 -3.28 -16.11
C ASP A 51 5.78 -2.16 -15.06
N MET A 52 6.63 -1.13 -15.25
CA MET A 52 6.66 0.04 -14.37
C MET A 52 5.38 0.87 -14.45
N THR A 53 4.83 1.09 -15.64
CA THR A 53 3.59 1.86 -15.83
C THR A 53 2.39 1.15 -15.19
N GLU A 54 2.30 -0.17 -15.32
CA GLU A 54 1.27 -0.97 -14.68
C GLU A 54 1.36 -0.89 -13.14
N LEU A 55 2.59 -0.92 -12.60
CA LEU A 55 2.83 -0.74 -11.17
C LEU A 55 2.40 0.65 -10.70
N GLU A 56 2.79 1.71 -11.41
CA GLU A 56 2.43 3.09 -11.08
C GLU A 56 0.91 3.27 -11.08
N PHE A 57 0.23 2.71 -12.08
CA PHE A 57 -1.22 2.76 -12.15
C PHE A 57 -1.90 1.98 -11.03
N ALA A 58 -1.33 0.82 -10.63
CA ALA A 58 -1.79 0.07 -9.48
C ALA A 58 -1.61 0.87 -8.18
N VAL A 59 -0.47 1.56 -7.99
CA VAL A 59 -0.21 2.42 -6.84
C VAL A 59 -1.23 3.57 -6.77
N MET A 60 -1.49 4.27 -7.89
CA MET A 60 -2.46 5.36 -7.93
C MET A 60 -3.87 4.92 -7.48
N ARG A 61 -4.38 3.82 -8.04
CA ARG A 61 -5.72 3.32 -7.70
C ARG A 61 -5.80 2.75 -6.29
N THR A 62 -4.72 2.12 -5.84
CA THR A 62 -4.62 1.57 -4.49
C THR A 62 -4.56 2.68 -3.46
N PHE A 63 -3.81 3.76 -3.72
CA PHE A 63 -3.74 4.94 -2.85
C PHE A 63 -5.14 5.53 -2.60
N GLU A 64 -5.91 5.76 -3.66
CA GLU A 64 -7.28 6.28 -3.56
C GLU A 64 -8.22 5.32 -2.82
N SER A 65 -8.12 4.02 -3.11
CA SER A 65 -8.96 3.01 -2.46
C SER A 65 -8.61 2.84 -0.98
N PHE A 66 -7.32 2.92 -0.65
CA PHE A 66 -6.83 2.89 0.73
C PHE A 66 -7.27 4.12 1.52
N GLY A 67 -7.25 5.31 0.89
CA GLY A 67 -7.76 6.54 1.49
C GLY A 67 -9.25 6.43 1.85
N ARG A 68 -10.08 5.93 0.92
CA ARG A 68 -11.51 5.68 1.17
C ARG A 68 -11.73 4.66 2.28
N TRP A 69 -11.03 3.53 2.24
CA TRP A 69 -11.11 2.51 3.29
C TRP A 69 -10.81 3.07 4.69
N GLN A 70 -9.77 3.89 4.82
CA GLN A 70 -9.45 4.53 6.10
C GLN A 70 -10.54 5.49 6.58
N SER A 71 -11.09 6.32 5.68
CA SER A 71 -12.19 7.23 6.01
C SER A 71 -13.43 6.47 6.50
N GLU A 72 -13.83 5.40 5.80
CA GLU A 72 -15.00 4.58 6.18
C GLU A 72 -14.80 3.87 7.52
N CYS A 73 -13.60 3.36 7.79
CA CYS A 73 -13.29 2.76 9.09
C CYS A 73 -13.38 3.78 10.23
N LEU A 74 -12.84 4.98 10.04
CA LEU A 74 -12.90 6.03 11.06
C LEU A 74 -14.34 6.51 11.31
N ALA A 75 -15.15 6.65 10.26
CA ALA A 75 -16.57 6.96 10.37
C ALA A 75 -17.35 5.89 11.15
N GLY A 76 -16.90 4.62 11.09
CA GLY A 76 -17.42 3.54 11.94
C GLY A 76 -16.98 3.62 13.41
N CYS A 77 -16.01 4.46 13.76
CA CYS A 77 -15.50 4.60 15.14
C CYS A 77 -16.07 5.80 15.87
N ILE A 78 -16.37 6.90 15.17
CA ILE A 78 -16.76 8.18 15.76
C ILE A 78 -17.57 9.02 14.76
N ASP A 79 -18.51 9.82 15.27
CA ASP A 79 -19.23 10.84 14.49
C ASP A 79 -18.33 12.06 14.20
N PHE A 80 -17.28 11.83 13.42
CA PHE A 80 -16.30 12.84 13.00
C PHE A 80 -15.84 12.57 11.58
N ALA A 81 -16.06 13.54 10.69
CA ALA A 81 -15.64 13.44 9.30
C ALA A 81 -14.15 13.78 9.14
N ALA A 82 -13.32 12.77 8.91
CA ALA A 82 -11.92 12.93 8.52
C ALA A 82 -11.61 12.20 7.22
N SER A 83 -10.65 12.76 6.47
CA SER A 83 -10.08 12.13 5.29
C SER A 83 -9.10 11.02 5.67
N GLY A 84 -8.85 10.08 4.74
CA GLY A 84 -7.84 9.04 4.92
C GLY A 84 -6.47 9.55 5.38
N PRO A 85 -5.91 10.64 4.80
CA PRO A 85 -4.68 11.25 5.30
C PRO A 85 -4.76 11.80 6.73
N GLU A 86 -5.91 12.32 7.17
CA GLU A 86 -6.12 12.78 8.55
C GLU A 86 -6.19 11.59 9.52
N ASN A 87 -6.85 10.49 9.13
CA ASN A 87 -6.84 9.24 9.89
C ASN A 87 -5.42 8.64 9.99
N ALA A 88 -4.69 8.60 8.87
CA ALA A 88 -3.30 8.13 8.85
C ALA A 88 -2.43 8.96 9.80
N LEU A 89 -2.61 10.30 9.81
CA LEU A 89 -1.91 11.18 10.73
C LEU A 89 -2.23 10.86 12.20
N LEU A 90 -3.49 10.58 12.55
CA LEU A 90 -3.89 10.17 13.90
C LEU A 90 -3.13 8.90 14.35
N HIS A 91 -3.07 7.87 13.50
CA HIS A 91 -2.32 6.65 13.80
C HIS A 91 -0.81 6.89 13.93
N VAL A 92 -0.22 7.76 13.09
CA VAL A 92 1.21 8.11 13.19
C VAL A 92 1.51 8.93 14.45
N ILE A 93 0.59 9.81 14.88
CA ILE A 93 0.70 10.51 16.18
C ILE A 93 0.71 9.48 17.32
N ARG A 94 -0.17 8.48 17.27
CA ARG A 94 -0.22 7.41 18.29
C ARG A 94 0.98 6.46 18.26
N MET A 95 1.64 6.25 17.11
CA MET A 95 2.72 5.28 16.95
C MET A 95 3.76 5.29 18.10
N ASN A 96 3.96 4.16 18.79
CA ASN A 96 4.85 4.04 19.96
C ASN A 96 4.45 4.89 21.18
N ASP A 97 3.22 5.39 21.24
CA ASP A 97 2.60 6.11 22.37
C ASP A 97 3.48 7.21 22.98
N ARG A 98 4.20 7.94 22.12
CA ARG A 98 5.04 9.08 22.52
C ARG A 98 4.70 10.36 21.76
N PRO A 99 4.89 11.54 22.38
CA PRO A 99 4.72 12.82 21.71
C PRO A 99 5.64 12.96 20.48
N LYS A 100 5.11 13.58 19.41
CA LYS A 100 5.86 13.85 18.16
C LYS A 100 5.73 15.30 17.74
N SER A 101 6.79 15.85 17.16
CA SER A 101 6.76 17.19 16.56
C SER A 101 6.21 17.17 15.13
N VAL A 102 5.76 18.33 14.61
CA VAL A 102 5.32 18.44 13.20
C VAL A 102 6.41 17.98 12.23
N LYS A 103 7.68 18.34 12.49
CA LYS A 103 8.82 17.95 11.65
C LYS A 103 9.02 16.43 11.64
N GLU A 104 8.77 15.79 12.78
CA GLU A 104 8.86 14.34 12.88
C GLU A 104 7.70 13.66 12.14
N LEU A 105 6.47 14.15 12.31
CA LEU A 105 5.28 13.65 11.60
C LEU A 105 5.45 13.76 10.07
N ALA A 106 5.92 14.92 9.59
CA ALA A 106 6.25 15.15 8.19
C ALA A 106 7.25 14.11 7.66
N ARG A 107 8.33 13.87 8.42
CA ARG A 107 9.34 12.87 8.05
C ARG A 107 8.80 11.44 8.05
N LEU A 108 8.03 11.05 9.06
CA LEU A 108 7.47 9.69 9.17
C LEU A 108 6.46 9.38 8.07
N MET A 109 5.73 10.38 7.60
CA MET A 109 4.71 10.23 6.55
C MET A 109 5.24 10.49 5.14
N ASN A 110 6.53 10.80 4.99
CA ASN A 110 7.14 11.28 3.76
C ASN A 110 6.36 12.45 3.11
N ARG A 111 6.13 13.51 3.89
CA ARG A 111 5.32 14.68 3.51
C ARG A 111 6.07 15.98 3.69
N ASP A 112 5.99 16.84 2.69
CA ASP A 112 6.57 18.19 2.73
C ASP A 112 5.53 19.32 2.93
N ASP A 113 4.23 18.98 2.92
CA ASP A 113 3.11 19.92 2.98
C ASP A 113 2.75 20.33 4.43
N ILE A 114 3.70 20.97 5.11
CA ILE A 114 3.57 21.41 6.52
C ILE A 114 2.24 22.15 6.82
N PRO A 115 1.75 23.08 5.97
CA PRO A 115 0.47 23.76 6.23
C PRO A 115 -0.72 22.80 6.34
N ASN A 116 -0.77 21.75 5.51
CA ASN A 116 -1.85 20.75 5.54
C ASN A 116 -1.73 19.83 6.76
N ILE A 117 -0.52 19.46 7.16
CA ILE A 117 -0.30 18.73 8.42
C ILE A 117 -0.81 19.55 9.61
N GLN A 118 -0.46 20.84 9.66
CA GLN A 118 -0.94 21.74 10.71
C GLN A 118 -2.46 21.93 10.70
N TYR A 119 -3.07 22.00 9.51
CA TYR A 119 -4.53 22.04 9.37
C TYR A 119 -5.17 20.77 9.95
N SER A 120 -4.67 19.60 9.56
CA SER A 120 -5.12 18.30 10.04
C SER A 120 -4.99 18.19 11.57
N LEU A 121 -3.87 18.65 12.13
CA LEU A 121 -3.66 18.70 13.58
C LEU A 121 -4.69 19.57 14.30
N ARG A 122 -4.98 20.77 13.79
CA ARG A 122 -6.02 21.65 14.37
C ARG A 122 -7.38 20.98 14.35
N LYS A 123 -7.72 20.28 13.26
CA LYS A 123 -8.99 19.55 13.12
C LYS A 123 -9.09 18.39 14.12
N LEU A 124 -8.03 17.59 14.26
CA LEU A 124 -7.98 16.49 15.23
C LEU A 124 -8.02 16.97 16.69
N ILE A 125 -7.42 18.12 16.99
CA ILE A 125 -7.51 18.77 18.31
C ILE A 125 -8.95 19.24 18.57
N ALA A 126 -9.58 19.89 17.59
CA ALA A 126 -10.97 20.34 17.72
C ALA A 126 -11.95 19.17 17.94
N ALA A 127 -11.65 17.99 17.38
CA ALA A 127 -12.40 16.75 17.60
C ALA A 127 -12.05 16.05 18.93
N GLY A 128 -11.11 16.58 19.73
CA GLY A 128 -10.70 15.99 21.00
C GLY A 128 -9.87 14.70 20.87
N LEU A 129 -9.37 14.36 19.68
CA LEU A 129 -8.61 13.13 19.41
C LEU A 129 -7.11 13.29 19.68
N VAL A 130 -6.60 14.51 19.52
CA VAL A 130 -5.19 14.87 19.67
C VAL A 130 -5.07 16.02 20.64
N GLU A 131 -4.02 16.01 21.45
CA GLU A 131 -3.64 17.11 22.31
C GLU A 131 -2.28 17.69 21.91
N ARG A 132 -2.09 18.96 22.22
CA ARG A 132 -0.86 19.69 21.97
C ARG A 132 -0.15 19.95 23.30
N SER A 133 1.14 19.64 23.34
CA SER A 133 2.01 19.92 24.47
C SER A 133 3.19 20.82 24.08
N GLY A 134 3.71 21.57 25.05
CA GLY A 134 4.87 22.44 24.87
C GLY A 134 4.57 23.84 24.30
N THR A 135 5.61 24.66 24.22
CA THR A 135 5.57 26.07 23.77
C THR A 135 6.48 26.28 22.57
N ALA A 136 6.38 27.44 21.91
CA ALA A 136 7.31 27.81 20.84
C ALA A 136 8.79 27.75 21.29
N ARG A 137 9.07 28.04 22.57
CA ARG A 137 10.41 28.04 23.15
C ARG A 137 10.97 26.64 23.41
N THR A 138 10.12 25.70 23.84
CA THR A 138 10.52 24.33 24.21
C THR A 138 10.29 23.31 23.09
N GLY A 139 9.68 23.73 21.99
CA GLY A 139 9.16 22.83 20.95
C GLY A 139 7.72 22.42 21.25
N VAL A 140 6.94 22.29 20.17
CA VAL A 140 5.56 21.82 20.22
C VAL A 140 5.50 20.36 19.77
N SER A 141 4.83 19.55 20.58
CA SER A 141 4.58 18.13 20.31
C SER A 141 3.10 17.79 20.41
N TYR A 142 2.73 16.66 19.82
CA TYR A 142 1.36 16.16 19.76
C TYR A 142 1.32 14.71 20.22
N SER A 143 0.30 14.38 21.01
CA SER A 143 -0.05 13.04 21.50
C SER A 143 -1.54 12.80 21.26
N VAL A 144 -1.95 11.53 21.25
CA VAL A 144 -3.37 11.19 21.26
C VAL A 144 -3.95 11.37 22.66
N THR A 145 -5.21 11.78 22.74
CA THR A 145 -5.98 11.87 23.99
C THR A 145 -6.52 10.49 24.39
N PRO A 146 -7.13 10.32 25.58
CA PRO A 146 -7.86 9.10 25.91
C PRO A 146 -8.96 8.74 24.88
N LEU A 147 -9.69 9.74 24.37
CA LEU A 147 -10.67 9.53 23.29
C LEU A 147 -9.98 9.09 21.99
N GLY A 148 -8.84 9.70 21.64
CA GLY A 148 -8.05 9.30 20.48
C GLY A 148 -7.55 7.85 20.58
N HIS A 149 -7.18 7.40 21.78
CA HIS A 149 -6.85 6.01 22.05
C HIS A 149 -8.04 5.08 21.80
N GLU A 150 -9.20 5.37 22.38
CA GLU A 150 -10.42 4.58 22.19
C GLU A 150 -10.79 4.47 20.71
N VAL A 151 -10.84 5.59 19.98
CA VAL A 151 -11.14 5.62 18.56
C VAL A 151 -10.16 4.77 17.74
N THR A 152 -8.86 4.86 18.04
CA THR A 152 -7.86 4.08 17.30
C THR A 152 -7.83 2.60 17.68
N GLU A 153 -8.29 2.22 18.88
CA GLU A 153 -8.54 0.81 19.25
C GLU A 153 -9.76 0.25 18.50
N THR A 154 -10.89 0.97 18.51
CA THR A 154 -12.09 0.58 17.74
C THR A 154 -11.76 0.44 16.25
N PHE A 155 -10.94 1.34 15.70
CA PHE A 155 -10.45 1.22 14.34
C PHE A 155 -9.66 -0.08 14.13
N ALA A 156 -8.80 -0.45 15.07
CA ALA A 156 -8.01 -1.68 14.98
C ALA A 156 -8.89 -2.93 15.04
N GLU A 157 -9.99 -2.91 15.81
CA GLU A 157 -11.00 -3.97 15.84
C GLU A 157 -11.72 -4.12 14.50
N ILE A 158 -12.21 -3.01 13.93
CA ILE A 158 -12.84 -2.99 12.59
C ILE A 158 -11.86 -3.53 11.53
N ARG A 159 -10.61 -3.05 11.57
CA ARG A 159 -9.55 -3.50 10.65
C ARG A 159 -9.30 -5.00 10.79
N ARG A 160 -9.33 -5.54 12.00
CA ARG A 160 -9.14 -6.98 12.25
C ARG A 160 -10.31 -7.79 11.68
N ALA A 161 -11.53 -7.37 11.96
CA ALA A 161 -12.75 -8.06 11.57
C ALA A 161 -12.97 -8.08 10.05
N LEU A 162 -12.56 -7.03 9.34
CA LEU A 162 -12.82 -6.87 7.92
C LEU A 162 -11.57 -7.14 7.06
N LEU A 163 -10.55 -6.29 7.19
CA LEU A 163 -9.38 -6.35 6.30
C LEU A 163 -8.50 -7.55 6.61
N ILE A 164 -8.15 -7.77 7.88
CA ILE A 164 -7.27 -8.88 8.26
C ILE A 164 -7.94 -10.23 7.97
N ALA A 165 -9.21 -10.40 8.36
CA ALA A 165 -9.97 -11.60 8.04
C ALA A 165 -10.04 -11.89 6.52
N ALA A 166 -10.23 -10.84 5.70
CA ALA A 166 -10.26 -11.01 4.24
C ALA A 166 -8.91 -11.50 3.68
N ILE A 167 -7.78 -10.97 4.15
CA ILE A 167 -6.46 -11.35 3.64
C ILE A 167 -5.96 -12.69 4.19
N GLU A 168 -6.34 -13.06 5.41
CA GLU A 168 -5.98 -14.35 6.01
C GLU A 168 -6.59 -15.54 5.26
N SER A 169 -7.70 -15.30 4.55
CA SER A 169 -8.33 -16.31 3.69
C SER A 169 -7.54 -16.61 2.41
N VAL A 170 -6.51 -15.83 2.08
CA VAL A 170 -5.76 -15.94 0.81
C VAL A 170 -4.42 -16.66 1.02
N PRO A 171 -4.22 -17.87 0.45
CA PRO A 171 -2.99 -18.63 0.61
C PRO A 171 -1.74 -17.88 0.10
N GLY A 172 -0.69 -17.85 0.92
CA GLY A 172 0.59 -17.21 0.58
C GLY A 172 0.56 -15.68 0.52
N PHE A 173 -0.52 -15.04 0.99
CA PHE A 173 -0.65 -13.58 0.91
C PHE A 173 0.30 -12.83 1.84
N ALA A 174 0.68 -13.43 2.98
CA ALA A 174 1.64 -12.84 3.91
C ALA A 174 3.02 -12.62 3.28
N ASP A 175 3.53 -13.60 2.52
CA ASP A 175 4.80 -13.47 1.80
C ASP A 175 4.73 -12.38 0.73
N ARG A 176 3.60 -12.33 -0.02
CA ARG A 176 3.34 -11.29 -1.02
C ARG A 176 3.29 -9.89 -0.40
N LEU A 177 2.71 -9.74 0.78
CA LEU A 177 2.71 -8.48 1.53
C LEU A 177 4.13 -8.05 1.92
N ALA A 178 4.96 -9.00 2.35
CA ALA A 178 6.35 -8.73 2.71
C ALA A 178 7.19 -8.32 1.48
N ASP A 179 7.01 -9.02 0.35
CA ASP A 179 7.63 -8.65 -0.93
C ASP A 179 7.16 -7.26 -1.41
N ALA A 180 5.85 -7.02 -1.42
CA ALA A 180 5.29 -5.74 -1.81
C ALA A 180 5.81 -4.59 -0.95
N THR A 181 5.93 -4.80 0.36
CA THR A 181 6.48 -3.80 1.29
C THR A 181 7.94 -3.47 0.96
N ARG A 182 8.78 -4.49 0.67
CA ARG A 182 10.18 -4.27 0.27
C ARG A 182 10.27 -3.49 -1.04
N THR A 183 9.47 -3.86 -2.04
CA THR A 183 9.43 -3.20 -3.34
C THR A 183 8.98 -1.74 -3.21
N LEU A 184 7.92 -1.47 -2.47
CA LEU A 184 7.41 -0.10 -2.27
C LEU A 184 8.44 0.78 -1.54
N ASN A 185 9.12 0.26 -0.52
CA ASN A 185 10.18 1.01 0.18
C ASN A 185 11.36 1.35 -0.73
N LEU A 186 11.78 0.40 -1.58
CA LEU A 186 12.83 0.66 -2.58
C LEU A 186 12.38 1.76 -3.56
N LEU A 187 11.15 1.66 -4.06
CA LEU A 187 10.58 2.65 -4.97
C LEU A 187 10.44 4.03 -4.33
N THR A 188 10.06 4.13 -3.06
CA THR A 188 10.04 5.42 -2.34
C THR A 188 11.40 6.11 -2.42
N GLY A 189 12.50 5.40 -2.16
CA GLY A 189 13.85 5.96 -2.28
C GLY A 189 14.23 6.36 -3.70
N ILE A 190 13.87 5.52 -4.70
CA ILE A 190 14.12 5.83 -6.12
C ILE A 190 13.34 7.07 -6.53
N TYR A 191 12.04 7.14 -6.23
CA TYR A 191 11.18 8.27 -6.57
C TYR A 191 11.69 9.57 -5.98
N GLU A 192 12.11 9.57 -4.72
CA GLU A 192 12.71 10.74 -4.09
C GLU A 192 13.98 11.20 -4.81
N GLU A 193 14.85 10.26 -5.18
CA GLU A 193 16.09 10.59 -5.87
C GLU A 193 15.85 11.13 -7.28
N VAL A 194 15.06 10.43 -8.09
CA VAL A 194 14.77 10.90 -9.45
C VAL A 194 13.97 12.20 -9.46
N SER A 195 13.15 12.46 -8.43
CA SER A 195 12.44 13.74 -8.27
C SER A 195 13.41 14.89 -7.97
N ARG A 196 14.42 14.67 -7.12
CA ARG A 196 15.48 15.67 -6.87
C ARG A 196 16.26 15.97 -8.15
N VAL A 197 16.61 14.94 -8.92
CA VAL A 197 17.28 15.11 -10.22
C VAL A 197 16.39 15.87 -11.20
N ALA A 198 15.10 15.53 -11.30
CA ALA A 198 14.17 16.23 -12.19
C ALA A 198 14.05 17.73 -11.83
N ALA A 199 14.05 18.07 -10.54
CA ALA A 199 13.97 19.45 -10.08
C ALA A 199 15.16 20.32 -10.53
N THR A 200 16.36 19.76 -10.68
CA THR A 200 17.54 20.51 -11.17
C THR A 200 17.51 20.79 -12.68
N HIS A 201 16.68 20.05 -13.42
CA HIS A 201 16.55 20.18 -14.87
C HIS A 201 15.35 21.03 -15.29
N ARG A 202 14.60 21.59 -14.33
CA ARG A 202 13.47 22.49 -14.60
C ARG A 202 13.98 23.82 -15.16
N ARG A 203 14.14 23.89 -16.49
CA ARG A 203 14.45 25.15 -17.18
C ARG A 203 13.25 26.11 -17.03
N PRO A 204 13.48 27.39 -16.71
CA PRO A 204 12.46 28.42 -16.91
C PRO A 204 12.00 28.33 -18.37
N ARG A 205 10.69 28.29 -18.60
CA ARG A 205 10.19 28.54 -19.95
C ARG A 205 10.43 30.02 -20.23
N ASP A 206 11.45 30.32 -21.02
CA ASP A 206 11.61 31.64 -21.62
C ASP A 206 10.38 31.89 -22.49
N GLY A 207 9.51 32.83 -22.08
CA GLY A 207 8.39 33.28 -22.91
C GLY A 207 7.02 33.26 -22.23
N TRP A 208 6.77 34.28 -21.41
CA TRP A 208 5.53 35.06 -21.52
C TRP A 208 5.89 36.53 -21.32
N ALA A 209 6.36 37.14 -22.40
CA ALA A 209 6.28 38.58 -22.58
C ALA A 209 5.28 38.81 -23.71
N THR A 210 4.05 39.14 -23.34
CA THR A 210 3.10 39.94 -24.11
C THR A 210 2.19 40.62 -23.12
#